data_AF-A0A0B2SKH8-F1
#
_entry.id   AF-A0A0B2SKH8-F1
#
_cell.length_a   1.000
_cell.length_b   1.000
_cell.length_c   1.000
_cell.angle_alpha   90.00
_cell.angle_beta   90.00
_cell.angle_gamma   90.00
#
_symmetry.space_group_name_H-M   'P 1'
#
loop_
_entity.id
_entity.type
_entity.pdbx_description
1 polymer ?
#
loop_
_entity_poly.entity_id
_entity_poly.type
_entity_poly.pdbx_seq_one_letter_code
_entity_poly.pdbx_strand_id
1 'polypeptide(L)'
;MQGSVFHDLDFPPASLFGGRELLPVESIFKNHPKACLTILSRTLDTKHGYRILKPLLDRRFKVQAMAPDLPFLVKGTPVEAWFRELRKGRKDPSEIPLSQNLSNLIRLAVLYKYGGVYIDTYFILYSSKTLSNRVKEFYWGAEHEFRFINEFALTFNGNKWGNNGPYLVSRVIKRLFKRHDFNFTILPPMAFYPVDWNKISGFFTKLKTQGRIKTGRSQPASAQWEDLWDSSME
;
A
#
# COMPACT_ATOMS: atom_id res chain seq x y z
N MET A 1 -14.31 -7.67 -11.17
CA MET A 1 -13.67 -6.34 -11.10
C MET A 1 -13.58 -5.73 -12.48
N GLN A 2 -14.41 -4.72 -12.74
CA GLN A 2 -14.22 -3.75 -13.82
C GLN A 2 -13.76 -2.45 -13.13
N GLY A 3 -12.47 -2.35 -12.83
CA GLY A 3 -11.93 -1.21 -12.09
C GLY A 3 -10.40 -1.27 -12.02
N SER A 4 -9.77 -0.10 -11.82
CA SER A 4 -8.33 0.01 -11.62
C SER A 4 -7.95 -0.56 -10.26
N VAL A 5 -6.97 -1.47 -10.26
CA VAL A 5 -6.33 -1.97 -9.05
C VAL A 5 -5.02 -1.21 -8.87
N PHE A 6 -4.83 -0.61 -7.72
CA PHE A 6 -3.60 0.09 -7.37
C PHE A 6 -2.75 -0.75 -6.44
N HIS A 7 -1.46 -0.78 -6.71
CA HIS A 7 -0.49 -1.56 -5.97
C HIS A 7 0.74 -0.71 -5.64
N ASP A 8 0.93 -0.32 -4.38
CA ASP A 8 2.09 0.49 -3.98
C ASP A 8 3.25 -0.42 -3.55
N LEU A 9 4.34 -0.34 -4.29
CA LEU A 9 5.62 -0.88 -3.85
C LEU A 9 6.27 0.21 -3.03
N ASP A 10 6.32 0.01 -1.71
CA ASP A 10 7.08 0.81 -0.74
C ASP A 10 8.58 0.79 -1.09
N PHE A 11 8.91 1.51 -2.16
CA PHE A 11 10.19 1.94 -2.67
C PHE A 11 11.32 0.90 -2.86
N PRO A 12 11.09 -0.42 -3.09
CA PRO A 12 12.19 -1.29 -3.44
C PRO A 12 12.75 -0.91 -4.83
N PRO A 13 14.08 -1.00 -5.04
CA PRO A 13 14.67 -0.96 -6.37
C PRO A 13 13.96 -1.91 -7.32
N ALA A 14 13.82 -1.53 -8.59
CA ALA A 14 13.21 -2.40 -9.60
C ALA A 14 13.93 -3.75 -9.72
N SER A 15 15.22 -3.80 -9.40
CA SER A 15 16.01 -5.05 -9.34
C SER A 15 15.52 -6.05 -8.29
N LEU A 16 14.78 -5.60 -7.27
CA LEU A 16 14.16 -6.47 -6.27
C LEU A 16 12.78 -6.95 -6.71
N PHE A 17 12.21 -6.43 -7.80
CA PHE A 17 10.93 -6.92 -8.31
C PHE A 17 11.15 -8.26 -9.02
N GLY A 18 10.90 -9.35 -8.31
CA GLY A 18 11.16 -10.70 -8.78
C GLY A 18 10.04 -11.67 -8.47
N GLY A 19 10.40 -12.93 -8.27
CA GLY A 19 9.43 -14.02 -8.12
C GLY A 19 8.48 -13.84 -6.93
N ARG A 20 8.88 -13.15 -5.86
CA ARG A 20 8.01 -12.91 -4.69
C ARG A 20 7.01 -11.79 -4.96
N GLU A 21 7.48 -10.70 -5.52
CA GLU A 21 6.71 -9.48 -5.83
C GLU A 21 5.73 -9.71 -6.99
N LEU A 22 5.98 -10.73 -7.81
CA LEU A 22 5.04 -11.20 -8.82
C LEU A 22 3.86 -12.01 -8.24
N LEU A 23 3.97 -12.62 -7.07
CA LEU A 23 2.88 -13.46 -6.51
C LEU A 23 1.57 -12.69 -6.28
N PRO A 24 1.57 -11.48 -5.70
CA PRO A 24 0.37 -10.65 -5.63
C PRO A 24 -0.21 -10.33 -7.01
N VAL A 25 0.64 -10.01 -7.98
CA VAL A 25 0.24 -9.65 -9.36
C VAL A 25 -0.42 -10.84 -10.06
N GLU A 26 0.20 -12.01 -10.00
CA GLU A 26 -0.35 -13.25 -10.54
C GLU A 26 -1.67 -13.61 -9.88
N SER A 27 -1.74 -13.46 -8.55
CA SER A 27 -2.95 -13.70 -7.78
C SER A 27 -4.10 -12.76 -8.19
N ILE A 28 -3.82 -11.47 -8.43
CA ILE A 28 -4.81 -10.51 -8.94
C ILE A 28 -5.35 -10.98 -10.28
N PHE A 29 -4.49 -11.29 -11.25
CA PHE A 29 -4.94 -11.69 -12.58
C PHE A 29 -5.59 -13.08 -12.61
N LYS A 30 -5.22 -13.98 -11.70
CA LYS A 30 -5.88 -15.28 -11.54
C LYS A 30 -7.34 -15.14 -11.09
N ASN A 31 -7.61 -14.20 -10.18
CA ASN A 31 -8.95 -13.97 -9.63
C ASN A 31 -9.76 -12.95 -10.45
N HIS A 32 -9.07 -12.03 -11.11
CA HIS A 32 -9.64 -10.93 -11.86
C HIS A 32 -8.91 -10.76 -13.21
N PRO A 33 -9.11 -11.68 -14.17
CA PRO A 33 -8.33 -11.71 -15.42
C PRO A 33 -8.54 -10.49 -16.32
N LYS A 34 -9.61 -9.72 -16.07
CA LYS A 34 -9.93 -8.47 -16.81
C LYS A 34 -9.55 -7.19 -16.05
N ALA A 35 -8.91 -7.30 -14.87
CA ALA A 35 -8.49 -6.14 -14.09
C ALA A 35 -7.46 -5.30 -14.84
N CYS A 36 -7.44 -3.99 -14.57
CA CYS A 36 -6.39 -3.09 -14.99
C CYS A 36 -5.51 -2.80 -13.77
N LEU A 37 -4.30 -3.33 -13.74
CA LEU A 37 -3.36 -3.15 -12.62
C LEU A 37 -2.44 -1.96 -12.88
N THR A 38 -2.46 -0.99 -11.98
CA THR A 38 -1.46 0.10 -11.92
C THR A 38 -0.58 -0.11 -10.70
N ILE A 39 0.71 -0.34 -10.93
CA ILE A 39 1.73 -0.45 -9.90
C ILE A 39 2.30 0.95 -9.66
N LEU A 40 2.04 1.51 -8.48
CA LEU A 40 2.63 2.78 -8.04
C LEU A 40 4.08 2.49 -7.66
N SER A 41 5.02 2.89 -8.52
CA SER A 41 6.43 2.64 -8.32
C SER A 41 7.27 3.51 -9.26
N ARG A 42 8.09 4.39 -8.69
CA ARG A 42 9.05 5.21 -9.45
C ARG A 42 10.12 4.36 -10.11
N THR A 43 10.54 3.27 -9.47
CA THR A 43 11.62 2.41 -9.96
C THR A 43 11.15 1.55 -11.15
N LEU A 44 9.88 1.11 -11.13
CA LEU A 44 9.28 0.38 -12.25
C LEU A 44 8.76 1.29 -13.37
N ASP A 45 8.50 2.57 -13.10
CA ASP A 45 8.17 3.58 -14.12
C ASP A 45 9.42 4.04 -14.88
N THR A 46 10.13 3.07 -15.47
CA THR A 46 11.37 3.25 -16.23
C THR A 46 11.45 2.26 -17.38
N LYS A 47 12.38 2.47 -18.33
CA LYS A 47 12.65 1.49 -19.40
C LYS A 47 13.05 0.11 -18.84
N HIS A 48 13.74 0.08 -17.70
CA HIS A 48 14.12 -1.16 -17.05
C HIS A 48 12.90 -1.85 -16.43
N GLY A 49 12.05 -1.12 -15.71
CA GLY A 49 10.79 -1.64 -15.19
C GLY A 49 9.84 -2.13 -16.27
N TYR A 50 9.78 -1.45 -17.42
CA TYR A 50 9.05 -1.95 -18.59
C TYR A 50 9.55 -3.34 -19.03
N ARG A 51 10.86 -3.57 -19.06
CA ARG A 51 11.43 -4.89 -19.42
C ARG A 51 11.04 -5.96 -18.38
N ILE A 52 10.99 -5.60 -17.10
CA ILE A 52 10.53 -6.48 -16.03
C ILE A 52 9.06 -6.86 -16.21
N LEU A 53 8.20 -5.90 -16.59
CA LEU A 53 6.76 -6.13 -16.78
C LEU A 53 6.41 -6.70 -18.17
N LYS A 54 7.32 -6.64 -19.14
CA LYS A 54 7.11 -7.10 -20.51
C LYS A 54 6.56 -8.54 -20.60
N PRO A 55 7.03 -9.53 -19.83
CA PRO A 55 6.48 -10.89 -19.88
C PRO A 55 4.98 -10.97 -19.54
N LEU A 56 4.47 -10.06 -18.68
CA LEU A 56 3.05 -9.96 -18.36
C LEU A 56 2.27 -9.30 -19.51
N LEU A 57 2.83 -8.21 -20.06
CA LEU A 57 2.27 -7.48 -21.19
C LEU A 57 2.15 -8.36 -22.45
N ASP A 58 3.18 -9.15 -22.75
CA ASP A 58 3.22 -10.08 -23.89
C ASP A 58 2.11 -11.15 -23.77
N ARG A 59 1.72 -11.49 -22.54
CA ARG A 59 0.60 -12.39 -22.22
C ARG A 59 -0.76 -11.70 -22.18
N ARG A 60 -0.84 -10.44 -22.64
CA ARG A 60 -2.06 -9.61 -22.71
C ARG A 60 -2.64 -9.22 -21.34
N PHE A 61 -1.87 -9.33 -20.25
CA PHE A 61 -2.30 -8.76 -18.97
C PHE A 61 -2.21 -7.24 -19.01
N LYS A 62 -3.24 -6.57 -18.47
CA LYS A 62 -3.30 -5.10 -18.39
C LYS A 62 -2.57 -4.64 -17.13
N VAL A 63 -1.26 -4.50 -17.21
CA VAL A 63 -0.41 -4.01 -16.12
C VAL A 63 0.40 -2.80 -16.59
N GLN A 64 0.51 -1.77 -15.77
CA GLN A 64 1.38 -0.63 -15.99
C GLN A 64 2.02 -0.19 -14.67
N ALA A 65 3.23 0.36 -14.73
CA ALA A 65 3.84 1.05 -13.61
C ALA A 65 3.74 2.56 -13.80
N MET A 66 3.55 3.30 -12.71
CA MET A 66 3.50 4.76 -12.71
C MET A 66 4.17 5.31 -11.46
N ALA A 67 5.02 6.31 -11.61
CA ALA A 67 5.55 7.07 -10.49
C ALA A 67 4.43 7.96 -9.91
N PRO A 68 4.11 7.86 -8.60
CA PRO A 68 3.12 8.74 -8.00
C PRO A 68 3.65 10.18 -7.93
N ASP A 69 2.92 11.11 -8.54
CA ASP A 69 3.13 12.56 -8.38
C ASP A 69 2.28 13.07 -7.21
N LEU A 70 2.91 13.16 -6.03
CA LEU A 70 2.20 13.55 -4.82
C LEU A 70 1.63 14.98 -4.89
N PRO A 71 2.35 16.02 -5.34
CA PRO A 71 1.77 17.35 -5.60
C PRO A 71 0.51 17.31 -6.47
N PHE A 72 0.50 16.52 -7.55
CA PHE A 72 -0.67 16.36 -8.40
C PHE A 72 -1.81 15.63 -7.67
N LEU A 73 -1.49 14.55 -6.95
CA LEU A 73 -2.46 13.72 -6.22
C LEU A 73 -3.16 14.48 -5.09
N VAL A 74 -2.48 15.38 -4.40
CA VAL A 74 -3.10 16.16 -3.31
C VAL A 74 -3.82 17.42 -3.78
N LYS A 75 -3.55 17.89 -5.00
CA LYS A 75 -4.16 19.11 -5.52
C LYS A 75 -5.69 19.02 -5.59
N GLY A 76 -6.37 20.01 -5.04
CA GLY A 76 -7.83 20.09 -4.95
C GLY A 76 -8.42 19.17 -3.88
N THR A 77 -7.60 18.62 -2.98
CA THR A 77 -8.06 17.73 -1.91
C THR A 77 -7.91 18.37 -0.52
N PRO A 78 -8.65 17.90 0.51
CA PRO A 78 -8.52 18.43 1.88
C PRO A 78 -7.10 18.40 2.47
N VAL A 79 -6.23 17.49 1.98
CA VAL A 79 -4.86 17.34 2.49
C VAL A 79 -3.86 18.29 1.83
N GLU A 80 -4.26 19.05 0.80
CA GLU A 80 -3.38 19.95 0.07
C GLU A 80 -2.71 20.98 1.00
N ALA A 81 -3.50 21.56 1.92
CA ALA A 81 -2.98 22.52 2.88
C ALA A 81 -1.97 21.89 3.84
N TRP A 82 -2.28 20.69 4.36
CA TRP A 82 -1.37 19.92 5.22
C TRP A 82 -0.05 19.63 4.48
N PHE A 83 -0.10 19.18 3.23
CA PHE A 83 1.07 18.85 2.44
C PHE A 83 1.92 20.08 2.13
N ARG A 84 1.29 21.22 1.84
CA ARG A 84 1.98 22.49 1.61
C ARG A 84 2.74 22.96 2.86
N GLU A 85 2.15 22.86 4.05
CA GLU A 85 2.84 23.26 5.28
C GLU A 85 3.97 22.28 5.64
N LEU A 86 3.82 20.99 5.35
CA LEU A 86 4.91 20.01 5.43
C LEU A 86 6.09 20.38 4.53
N ARG A 87 5.84 20.67 3.24
CA ARG A 87 6.89 21.08 2.29
C ARG A 87 7.61 22.37 2.68
N LYS A 88 6.93 23.27 3.40
CA LYS A 88 7.52 24.52 3.91
C LYS A 88 8.30 24.34 5.21
N GLY A 89 8.39 23.11 5.75
CA GLY A 89 9.01 22.84 7.05
C GLY A 89 8.21 23.38 8.23
N ARG A 90 6.95 23.78 8.04
CA ARG A 90 6.07 24.34 9.08
C ARG A 90 5.21 23.29 9.78
N LYS A 91 5.18 22.08 9.23
CA LYS A 91 4.52 20.91 9.84
C LYS A 91 5.59 19.88 10.16
N ASP A 92 5.69 19.51 11.42
CA ASP A 92 6.59 18.45 11.88
C ASP A 92 6.07 17.07 11.40
N PRO A 93 6.89 16.27 10.69
CA PRO A 93 6.55 14.88 10.34
C PRO A 93 6.59 13.94 11.54
N SER A 94 7.25 14.35 12.63
CA SER A 94 7.41 13.61 13.90
C SER A 94 8.16 12.27 13.78
N GLU A 95 8.06 11.38 14.78
CA GLU A 95 8.95 10.21 14.95
C GLU A 95 8.81 9.09 13.90
N ILE A 96 7.59 8.83 13.41
CA ILE A 96 7.35 7.75 12.46
C ILE A 96 7.85 8.17 11.08
N PRO A 97 8.59 7.30 10.36
CA PRO A 97 9.19 7.63 9.07
C PRO A 97 8.21 8.32 8.12
N LEU A 98 8.63 9.46 7.58
CA LEU A 98 7.80 10.26 6.68
C LEU A 98 7.35 9.44 5.47
N SER A 99 8.23 8.60 4.91
CA SER A 99 7.91 7.70 3.80
C SER A 99 6.68 6.83 4.08
N GLN A 100 6.55 6.29 5.29
CA GLN A 100 5.40 5.48 5.69
C GLN A 100 4.11 6.31 5.71
N ASN A 101 4.17 7.53 6.24
CA ASN A 101 3.03 8.44 6.28
C ASN A 101 2.62 8.92 4.88
N LEU A 102 3.60 9.18 4.00
CA LEU A 102 3.35 9.54 2.60
C LEU A 102 2.76 8.37 1.80
N SER A 103 3.21 7.14 2.05
CA SER A 103 2.62 5.92 1.47
C SER A 103 1.14 5.80 1.86
N ASN A 104 0.81 5.96 3.16
CA ASN A 104 -0.59 6.04 3.62
C ASN A 104 -1.39 7.15 2.93
N LEU A 105 -0.78 8.31 2.70
CA LEU A 105 -1.43 9.42 2.00
C LEU A 105 -1.67 9.11 0.52
N ILE A 106 -0.70 8.55 -0.20
CA ILE A 106 -0.81 8.17 -1.61
C ILE A 106 -1.96 7.17 -1.79
N ARG A 107 -2.04 6.17 -0.91
CA ARG A 107 -3.14 5.19 -0.90
C ARG A 107 -4.52 5.87 -0.87
N LEU A 108 -4.69 6.86 0.01
CA LEU A 108 -5.94 7.62 0.11
C LEU A 108 -6.17 8.55 -1.07
N ALA A 109 -5.13 9.26 -1.54
CA ALA A 109 -5.24 10.25 -2.61
C ALA A 109 -5.55 9.63 -3.97
N VAL A 110 -4.97 8.46 -4.25
CA VAL A 110 -5.24 7.71 -5.48
C VAL A 110 -6.68 7.20 -5.50
N LEU A 111 -7.15 6.61 -4.40
CA LEU A 111 -8.56 6.21 -4.27
C LEU A 111 -9.50 7.41 -4.40
N TYR A 112 -9.14 8.54 -3.78
CA TYR A 112 -9.94 9.77 -3.88
C TYR A 112 -10.09 10.29 -5.30
N LYS A 113 -9.02 10.29 -6.10
CA LYS A 113 -9.05 10.83 -7.46
C LYS A 113 -9.59 9.84 -8.51
N TYR A 114 -9.31 8.56 -8.34
CA TYR A 114 -9.52 7.56 -9.38
C TYR A 114 -10.50 6.45 -9.00
N GLY A 115 -10.94 6.39 -7.73
CA GLY A 115 -11.73 5.29 -7.20
C GLY A 115 -10.98 3.96 -7.29
N GLY A 116 -11.72 2.87 -7.50
CA GLY A 116 -11.15 1.54 -7.68
C GLY A 116 -10.78 0.86 -6.36
N VAL A 117 -9.80 -0.04 -6.39
CA VAL A 117 -9.36 -0.80 -5.22
C VAL A 117 -7.86 -0.74 -5.05
N TYR A 118 -7.44 -0.50 -3.81
CA TYR A 118 -6.04 -0.52 -3.42
C TYR A 118 -5.69 -1.87 -2.77
N ILE A 119 -4.59 -2.49 -3.21
CA ILE A 119 -4.08 -3.77 -2.68
C ILE A 119 -2.60 -3.60 -2.33
N ASP A 120 -2.27 -3.81 -1.06
CA ASP A 120 -0.90 -3.72 -0.58
C ASP A 120 -0.02 -4.87 -1.10
N THR A 121 1.28 -4.63 -1.16
CA THR A 121 2.27 -5.53 -1.79
C THR A 121 2.43 -6.90 -1.15
N TYR A 122 2.00 -7.04 0.09
CA TYR A 122 2.10 -8.30 0.82
C TYR A 122 0.81 -9.13 0.82
N PHE A 123 -0.25 -8.67 0.12
CA PHE A 123 -1.49 -9.43 0.01
C PHE A 123 -1.49 -10.32 -1.22
N ILE A 124 -1.56 -11.63 -0.98
CA ILE A 124 -1.90 -12.62 -2.00
C ILE A 124 -3.40 -12.87 -1.89
N LEU A 125 -4.17 -12.57 -2.94
CA LEU A 125 -5.59 -12.88 -3.00
C LEU A 125 -5.78 -14.40 -3.12
N TYR A 126 -6.30 -15.00 -2.06
CA TYR A 126 -6.72 -16.39 -2.07
C TYR A 126 -8.23 -16.47 -2.26
N SER A 127 -8.67 -17.05 -3.37
CA SER A 127 -10.09 -17.30 -3.61
C SER A 127 -10.44 -18.74 -3.29
N SER A 128 -11.21 -18.92 -2.22
CA SER A 128 -12.09 -20.07 -2.09
C SER A 128 -13.42 -19.75 -2.78
N LYS A 129 -14.06 -20.73 -3.43
CA LYS A 129 -15.36 -20.56 -4.11
C LYS A 129 -16.43 -19.89 -3.21
N THR A 130 -16.33 -20.06 -1.88
CA THR A 130 -17.19 -19.43 -0.87
C THR A 130 -16.83 -17.98 -0.50
N LEU A 131 -15.56 -17.58 -0.63
CA LEU A 131 -15.08 -16.22 -0.35
C LEU A 131 -15.13 -15.30 -1.59
N SER A 132 -15.01 -15.87 -2.80
CA SER A 132 -15.09 -15.12 -4.06
C SER A 132 -16.40 -14.37 -4.24
N ASN A 133 -17.49 -14.86 -3.60
CA ASN A 133 -18.80 -14.22 -3.60
C ASN A 133 -18.96 -13.15 -2.49
N ARG A 134 -18.06 -13.08 -1.50
CA ARG A 134 -18.15 -12.18 -0.34
C ARG A 134 -17.21 -11.00 -0.40
N VAL A 135 -16.07 -11.11 -1.10
CA VAL A 135 -15.25 -9.95 -1.48
C VAL A 135 -15.91 -9.26 -2.67
N LYS A 136 -17.16 -8.83 -2.50
CA LYS A 136 -17.79 -7.88 -3.41
C LYS A 136 -17.13 -6.54 -3.14
N GLU A 137 -16.05 -6.32 -3.87
CA GLU A 137 -15.54 -5.05 -4.37
C GLU A 137 -15.86 -3.84 -3.49
N PHE A 138 -14.86 -3.42 -2.74
CA PHE A 138 -14.84 -2.25 -1.88
C PHE A 138 -14.78 -0.97 -2.75
N TYR A 139 -15.84 -0.69 -3.50
CA TYR A 139 -15.98 0.60 -4.15
C TYR A 139 -16.60 1.57 -3.16
N TRP A 140 -15.75 2.43 -2.64
CA TRP A 140 -16.20 3.66 -2.04
C TRP A 140 -16.69 4.57 -3.18
N GLY A 141 -17.74 5.33 -2.93
CA GLY A 141 -18.18 6.42 -3.82
C GLY A 141 -17.69 7.74 -3.25
N ALA A 142 -17.32 8.70 -4.10
CA ALA A 142 -16.51 9.91 -3.82
C ALA A 142 -16.68 10.61 -2.45
N GLU A 143 -17.90 10.61 -1.88
CA GLU A 143 -18.17 11.15 -0.54
C GLU A 143 -17.39 10.42 0.58
N HIS A 144 -17.13 9.13 0.40
CA HIS A 144 -16.44 8.30 1.38
C HIS A 144 -14.94 8.55 1.36
N GLU A 145 -14.34 8.56 0.18
CA GLU A 145 -12.93 8.87 0.00
C GLU A 145 -12.61 10.25 0.55
N PHE A 146 -13.53 11.21 0.38
CA PHE A 146 -13.44 12.53 1.00
C PHE A 146 -13.27 12.42 2.52
N ARG A 147 -14.07 11.58 3.20
CA ARG A 147 -14.01 11.42 4.66
C ARG A 147 -12.67 10.83 5.12
N PHE A 148 -12.09 9.89 4.38
CA PHE A 148 -10.80 9.31 4.72
C PHE A 148 -9.64 10.30 4.51
N ILE A 149 -9.56 10.96 3.35
CA ILE A 149 -8.49 11.92 3.07
C ILE A 149 -8.60 13.17 3.97
N ASN A 150 -9.82 13.59 4.31
CA ASN A 150 -10.05 14.68 5.25
C ASN A 150 -9.65 14.29 6.69
N GLU A 151 -9.96 13.06 7.13
CA GLU A 151 -9.50 12.58 8.44
C GLU A 151 -7.96 12.58 8.53
N PHE A 152 -7.26 12.24 7.46
CA PHE A 152 -5.79 12.30 7.41
C PHE A 152 -5.31 13.73 7.68
N ALA A 153 -5.88 14.70 6.96
CA ALA A 153 -5.49 16.11 7.08
C ALA A 153 -5.74 16.67 8.50
N LEU A 154 -6.90 16.35 9.08
CA LEU A 154 -7.34 16.91 10.36
C LEU A 154 -6.68 16.25 11.58
N THR A 155 -6.39 14.95 11.51
CA THR A 155 -5.97 14.15 12.67
C THR A 155 -4.57 13.57 12.54
N PHE A 156 -3.78 14.07 11.58
CA PHE A 156 -2.41 13.63 11.37
C PHE A 156 -1.63 13.64 12.69
N ASN A 157 -1.04 12.49 13.02
CA ASN A 157 -0.14 12.35 14.15
C ASN A 157 1.02 11.43 13.74
N GLY A 158 2.17 12.04 13.47
CA GLY A 158 3.37 11.32 13.09
C GLY A 158 4.07 10.61 14.24
N ASN A 159 3.61 10.72 15.49
CA ASN A 159 4.19 9.99 16.65
C ASN A 159 3.54 8.62 16.88
N LYS A 160 2.52 8.25 16.10
CA LYS A 160 1.73 7.03 16.31
C LYS A 160 1.61 6.24 15.01
N TRP A 161 2.36 5.14 14.92
CA TRP A 161 2.48 4.30 13.71
C TRP A 161 1.15 4.01 13.00
N GLY A 162 0.12 3.59 13.75
CA GLY A 162 -1.19 3.24 13.17
C GLY A 162 -2.15 4.41 12.97
N ASN A 163 -1.84 5.61 13.47
CA ASN A 163 -2.79 6.72 13.55
C ASN A 163 -3.28 7.21 12.19
N ASN A 164 -2.36 7.28 11.22
CA ASN A 164 -2.60 7.83 9.88
C ASN A 164 -2.93 6.74 8.83
N GLY A 165 -3.01 5.47 9.26
CA GLY A 165 -3.35 4.32 8.41
C GLY A 165 -4.50 3.50 9.02
N PRO A 166 -4.24 2.32 9.60
CA PRO A 166 -5.30 1.40 10.04
C PRO A 166 -6.26 1.99 11.10
N TYR A 167 -5.77 2.81 12.02
CA TYR A 167 -6.63 3.45 13.02
C TYR A 167 -7.43 4.61 12.44
N LEU A 168 -6.92 5.30 11.41
CA LEU A 168 -7.70 6.30 10.66
C LEU A 168 -8.92 5.64 10.03
N VAL A 169 -8.71 4.53 9.31
CA VAL A 169 -9.79 3.76 8.69
C VAL A 169 -10.83 3.35 9.74
N SER A 170 -10.35 2.83 10.88
CA SER A 170 -11.22 2.44 12.00
C SER A 170 -12.06 3.62 12.54
N ARG A 171 -11.48 4.82 12.70
CA ARG A 171 -12.20 6.01 13.19
C ARG A 171 -13.29 6.44 12.23
N VAL A 172 -13.00 6.49 10.93
CA VAL A 172 -13.96 6.88 9.89
C VAL A 172 -15.11 5.87 9.84
N ILE A 173 -14.82 4.57 9.73
CA ILE A 173 -15.82 3.50 9.65
C ILE A 173 -16.72 3.46 10.90
N LYS A 174 -16.16 3.62 12.10
CA LYS A 174 -16.96 3.68 13.34
C LYS A 174 -17.98 4.82 13.34
N ARG A 175 -17.65 5.98 12.75
CA ARG A 175 -18.59 7.11 12.65
C ARG A 175 -19.68 6.85 11.61
N LEU A 176 -19.34 6.16 10.51
CA LEU A 176 -20.31 5.80 9.48
C LEU A 176 -21.33 4.77 9.99
N PHE A 177 -20.89 3.77 10.77
CA PHE A 177 -21.81 2.83 11.42
C PHE A 177 -22.84 3.51 12.32
N LYS A 178 -22.41 4.46 13.14
CA LYS A 178 -23.29 5.15 14.11
C LYS A 178 -24.41 5.94 13.44
N ARG A 179 -24.21 6.35 12.19
CA ARG A 179 -25.20 7.12 11.44
C ARG A 179 -26.17 6.24 10.66
N HIS A 180 -25.98 4.91 10.65
CA HIS A 180 -26.71 3.97 9.79
C HIS A 180 -26.66 4.34 8.30
N ASP A 181 -25.66 5.14 7.90
CA ASP A 181 -25.57 5.66 6.54
C ASP A 181 -25.25 4.54 5.52
N PHE A 182 -24.87 3.33 5.95
CA PHE A 182 -24.34 2.27 5.05
C PHE A 182 -24.60 0.82 5.48
N ASN A 183 -24.66 -0.06 4.47
CA ASN A 183 -24.56 -1.52 4.61
C ASN A 183 -23.18 -1.99 4.13
N PHE A 184 -22.31 -2.41 5.05
CA PHE A 184 -20.99 -2.96 4.69
C PHE A 184 -20.68 -4.22 5.48
N THR A 185 -19.94 -5.13 4.83
CA THR A 185 -19.47 -6.36 5.47
C THR A 185 -18.02 -6.16 5.89
N ILE A 186 -17.77 -6.02 7.18
CA ILE A 186 -16.41 -6.17 7.72
C ILE A 186 -16.13 -7.67 7.80
N LEU A 187 -15.13 -8.14 7.06
CA LEU A 187 -14.65 -9.51 7.20
C LEU A 187 -13.79 -9.64 8.47
N PRO A 188 -13.86 -10.78 9.18
CA PRO A 188 -13.07 -11.00 10.39
C PRO A 188 -11.56 -10.98 10.08
N PRO A 189 -10.69 -10.67 11.07
CA PRO A 189 -9.23 -10.68 10.87
C PRO A 189 -8.69 -11.95 10.22
N MET A 190 -9.26 -13.12 10.54
CA MET A 190 -8.88 -14.41 9.92
C MET A 190 -9.03 -14.46 8.39
N ALA A 191 -9.84 -13.58 7.79
CA ALA A 191 -9.96 -13.49 6.34
C ALA A 191 -8.73 -12.82 5.68
N PHE A 192 -7.92 -12.07 6.45
CA PHE A 192 -6.78 -11.30 5.95
C PHE A 192 -5.45 -11.73 6.61
N TYR A 193 -5.49 -12.01 7.92
CA TYR A 193 -4.37 -12.41 8.75
C TYR A 193 -4.78 -13.66 9.54
N PRO A 194 -4.60 -14.87 8.97
CA PRO A 194 -4.89 -16.12 9.67
C PRO A 194 -3.97 -16.31 10.89
N VAL A 195 -2.87 -15.56 10.96
CA VAL A 195 -1.94 -15.51 12.08
C VAL A 195 -1.88 -14.09 12.63
N ASP A 196 -2.03 -13.95 13.94
CA ASP A 196 -1.84 -12.68 14.64
C ASP A 196 -0.38 -12.21 14.48
N TRP A 197 -0.20 -10.93 14.13
CA TRP A 197 1.13 -10.32 13.99
C TRP A 197 2.00 -10.54 15.23
N ASN A 198 1.42 -10.51 16.43
CA ASN A 198 2.16 -10.75 17.67
C ASN A 198 2.69 -12.19 17.81
N LYS A 199 2.13 -13.12 17.04
CA LYS A 199 2.48 -14.55 17.04
C LYS A 199 3.29 -14.95 15.81
N ILE A 200 3.51 -14.02 14.88
CA ILE A 200 4.11 -14.33 13.57
C ILE A 200 5.58 -14.73 13.69
N SER A 201 6.31 -14.21 14.68
CA SER A 201 7.70 -14.57 14.98
C SER A 201 7.88 -16.07 15.26
N GLY A 202 6.87 -16.71 15.88
CA GLY A 202 6.87 -18.14 16.15
C GLY A 202 6.97 -19.01 14.89
N PHE A 203 6.43 -18.55 13.75
CA PHE A 203 6.45 -19.28 12.49
C PHE A 203 7.77 -19.16 11.72
N PHE A 204 8.57 -18.13 12.00
CA PHE A 204 9.86 -17.89 11.35
C PHE A 204 11.06 -18.30 12.22
N THR A 205 10.80 -18.93 13.37
CA THR A 205 11.87 -19.50 14.19
C THR A 205 12.48 -20.67 13.43
N LYS A 206 13.73 -20.52 12.98
CA LYS A 206 14.51 -21.65 12.43
C LYS A 206 14.45 -22.80 13.43
N LEU A 207 14.08 -23.99 12.96
CA LEU A 207 14.37 -25.22 13.68
C LEU A 207 15.87 -25.20 14.03
N LYS A 208 16.20 -25.31 15.31
CA LYS A 208 17.60 -25.45 15.74
C LYS A 208 18.12 -26.79 15.23
N THR A 209 18.66 -26.82 14.02
CA THR A 209 19.51 -27.92 13.58
C THR A 209 20.81 -27.84 14.39
N GLN A 210 21.06 -28.84 15.24
CA GLN A 210 22.38 -29.04 15.84
C GLN A 210 23.37 -29.35 14.71
N GLY A 211 24.20 -28.38 14.34
CA GLY A 211 25.27 -28.57 13.36
C GLY A 211 25.90 -27.26 12.90
N ARG A 212 27.12 -26.98 13.38
CA ARG A 212 27.97 -25.81 13.08
C ARG A 212 28.12 -25.54 11.58
N ILE A 213 27.86 -24.29 11.15
CA ILE A 213 28.64 -23.58 10.12
C ILE A 213 28.77 -22.11 10.55
N LYS A 214 30.01 -21.62 10.68
CA LYS A 214 30.33 -20.20 10.90
C LYS A 214 30.31 -19.48 9.54
N THR A 215 29.55 -18.39 9.42
CA THR A 215 29.76 -17.38 8.37
C THR A 215 29.54 -15.98 8.95
N GLY A 216 30.35 -15.03 8.47
CA GLY A 216 30.61 -13.72 9.09
C GLY A 216 29.45 -12.74 9.09
N ARG A 217 29.61 -11.69 9.90
CA ARG A 217 28.66 -10.58 10.06
C ARG A 217 28.29 -9.96 8.71
N SER A 218 27.03 -10.08 8.30
CA SER A 218 26.39 -9.12 7.41
C SER A 218 25.97 -7.90 8.22
N GLN A 219 26.34 -6.71 7.75
CA GLN A 219 25.79 -5.45 8.25
C GLN A 219 24.27 -5.42 7.99
N PRO A 220 23.47 -4.83 8.90
CA PRO A 220 22.05 -4.65 8.66
C PRO A 220 21.85 -3.65 7.50
N ALA A 221 21.02 -4.03 6.54
CA ALA A 221 20.66 -3.23 5.38
C ALA A 221 19.90 -1.94 5.72
N SER A 222 19.76 -1.56 7.00
CA SER A 222 19.08 -0.33 7.42
C SER A 222 19.90 0.94 7.16
N ALA A 223 21.22 0.84 7.02
CA ALA A 223 22.11 1.98 6.91
C ALA A 223 22.29 2.56 5.49
N GLN A 224 21.68 1.96 4.46
CA GLN A 224 21.83 2.39 3.05
C GLN A 224 20.68 3.27 2.52
N TRP A 225 19.62 3.49 3.30
CA TRP A 225 18.39 4.12 2.80
C TRP A 225 18.29 5.63 3.07
N GLU A 226 19.07 6.15 4.02
CA GLU A 226 19.06 7.59 4.36
C GLU A 226 19.76 8.43 3.27
N ASP A 227 20.81 7.89 2.64
CA ASP A 227 21.63 8.59 1.64
C ASP A 227 20.91 8.85 0.30
N LEU A 228 19.82 8.13 -0.01
CA LEU A 228 19.05 8.30 -1.26
C LEU A 228 17.96 9.39 -1.17
N TRP A 229 17.70 9.94 0.02
CA TRP A 229 16.68 10.96 0.25
C TRP A 229 17.23 12.39 0.12
N ASP A 230 18.46 12.63 0.57
CA ASP A 230 19.10 13.96 0.57
C ASP A 230 19.31 14.55 -0.84
N SER A 231 19.40 13.71 -1.88
CA SER A 231 19.61 14.16 -3.26
C SER A 231 18.37 14.82 -3.92
N SER A 232 17.26 14.95 -3.19
CA SER A 232 15.98 15.47 -3.70
C SER A 232 15.51 16.75 -3.00
N MET A 233 16.37 17.37 -2.19
CA MET A 233 16.16 18.71 -1.62
C MET A 233 16.84 19.84 -2.42
N GLU A 234 17.27 19.58 -3.65
CA GLU A 234 17.66 20.60 -4.64
C GLU A 234 16.63 20.71 -5.78
#